data_AF-A0A9D4U6P0-F1
#
_entry.id   AF-A0A9D4U6P0-F1
#
_cell.length_a   1.000
_cell.length_b   1.000
_cell.length_c   1.000
_cell.angle_alpha   90.00
_cell.angle_beta   90.00
_cell.angle_gamma   90.00
#
_symmetry.space_group_name_H-M   'P 1'
#
loop_
_entity.id
_entity.type
_entity.pdbx_description
1 polymer ?
#
loop_
_entity_poly.entity_id
_entity_poly.type
_entity_poly.pdbx_seq_one_letter_code
_entity_poly.pdbx_strand_id
1 'polypeptide(L)'
;VTFFRCGAVSLGVGMEHHEADGMSRIHFHQHMGKDIALHPFIDRTLLCARDPPTPKFQHIDTQWSGNTCKWELFTSWPPASNSIYMISKQQCRHTCNIPPNSCTERRQQMQ
;
A
#
# COMPACT_ATOMS: atom_id res chain seq x y z
N VAL A 1 -17.87 14.10 -3.08
CA VAL A 1 -18.52 13.73 -4.35
C VAL A 1 -18.33 14.87 -5.34
N THR A 2 -17.96 14.57 -6.58
CA THR A 2 -17.70 15.57 -7.62
C THR A 2 -18.60 15.31 -8.81
N PHE A 3 -19.37 16.31 -9.23
CA PHE A 3 -20.25 16.24 -10.39
C PHE A 3 -19.57 16.87 -11.61
N PHE A 4 -19.67 16.20 -12.76
CA PHE A 4 -19.15 16.70 -14.03
C PHE A 4 -20.28 17.32 -14.84
N ARG A 5 -19.94 18.30 -15.70
CA ARG A 5 -20.91 19.02 -16.55
C ARG A 5 -21.73 18.11 -17.47
N CYS A 6 -21.20 16.94 -17.84
CA CYS A 6 -21.89 15.93 -18.64
C CYS A 6 -22.87 15.04 -17.85
N GLY A 7 -23.07 15.31 -16.55
CA GLY A 7 -23.92 14.50 -15.68
C GLY A 7 -23.21 13.30 -15.05
N ALA A 8 -21.93 13.05 -15.36
CA ALA A 8 -21.14 12.03 -14.68
C ALA A 8 -20.86 12.44 -13.22
N VAL A 9 -20.56 11.45 -12.37
CA VAL A 9 -20.26 11.64 -10.94
C VAL A 9 -18.99 10.85 -10.59
N SER A 10 -18.09 11.47 -9.82
CA SER A 10 -16.95 10.79 -9.18
C SER A 10 -17.11 10.82 -7.66
N LEU A 11 -16.89 9.67 -7.03
CA LEU A 11 -16.84 9.51 -5.58
C LEU A 11 -15.39 9.29 -5.16
N GLY A 12 -14.78 10.33 -4.57
CA GLY A 12 -13.51 10.21 -3.85
C GLY A 12 -13.76 9.94 -2.37
N VAL A 13 -13.00 9.01 -1.78
CA VAL A 13 -13.02 8.68 -0.36
C VAL A 13 -11.59 8.80 0.17
N GLY A 14 -11.39 9.72 1.12
CA GLY A 14 -10.16 9.81 1.89
C GLY A 14 -10.26 8.92 3.12
N MET A 15 -9.14 8.32 3.51
CA MET A 15 -9.04 7.58 4.77
C MET A 15 -7.69 7.84 5.43
N GLU A 16 -7.66 7.76 6.75
CA GLU A 16 -6.42 7.75 7.50
C GLU A 16 -5.75 6.37 7.37
N HIS A 17 -4.53 6.32 6.83
CA HIS A 17 -3.83 5.05 6.57
C HIS A 17 -3.44 4.31 7.87
N HIS A 18 -3.41 5.00 9.01
CA HIS A 18 -3.21 4.38 10.32
C HIS A 18 -4.42 3.54 10.77
N GLU A 19 -5.61 3.90 10.30
CA GLU A 19 -6.87 3.30 10.74
C GLU A 19 -7.25 2.07 9.93
N ALA A 20 -6.77 1.95 8.69
CA ALA A 20 -7.07 0.83 7.83
C ALA A 20 -6.03 0.58 6.74
N ASP A 21 -5.95 -0.68 6.33
CA ASP A 21 -5.15 -1.17 5.23
C ASP A 21 -5.93 -1.17 3.89
N GLY A 22 -5.27 -1.64 2.82
CA GLY A 22 -5.89 -1.71 1.50
C GLY A 22 -7.15 -2.60 1.45
N MET A 23 -7.18 -3.70 2.21
CA MET A 23 -8.28 -4.67 2.16
C MET A 23 -9.49 -4.18 2.93
N SER A 24 -9.29 -3.68 4.15
CA SER A 24 -10.31 -3.06 4.98
C SER A 24 -10.91 -1.82 4.30
N ARG A 25 -10.10 -1.02 3.59
CA ARG A 25 -10.60 0.07 2.73
C ARG A 25 -11.55 -0.45 1.65
N ILE A 26 -11.17 -1.50 0.91
CA ILE A 26 -12.01 -2.07 -0.15
C ILE A 26 -13.31 -2.62 0.43
N HIS A 27 -13.23 -3.34 1.56
CA HIS A 27 -14.39 -3.87 2.26
C HIS A 27 -15.37 -2.76 2.66
N PHE A 28 -14.85 -1.64 3.19
CA PHE A 28 -15.66 -0.46 3.50
C PHE A 28 -16.36 0.07 2.24
N HIS A 29 -15.64 0.27 1.13
CA HIS A 29 -16.23 0.77 -0.13
C HIS A 29 -17.34 -0.13 -0.68
N GLN A 30 -17.22 -1.45 -0.56
CA GLN A 30 -18.22 -2.40 -1.08
C GLN A 30 -19.54 -2.34 -0.31
N HIS A 31 -19.50 -1.97 0.97
CA HIS A 31 -20.66 -1.92 1.86
C HIS A 31 -21.18 -0.50 2.09
N MET A 32 -20.48 0.53 1.58
CA MET A 32 -21.00 1.90 1.59
C MET A 32 -22.34 1.97 0.83
N GLY A 33 -23.41 2.34 1.53
CA GLY A 33 -24.75 2.44 0.97
C GLY A 33 -25.50 1.11 0.82
N LYS A 34 -25.07 0.06 1.53
CA LYS A 34 -25.76 -1.24 1.60
C LYS A 34 -25.90 -1.68 3.06
N ASP A 35 -26.84 -2.57 3.32
CA ASP A 35 -26.91 -3.25 4.62
C ASP A 35 -25.66 -4.12 4.82
N ILE A 36 -25.06 -3.97 6.01
CA ILE A 36 -23.79 -4.63 6.35
C ILE A 36 -24.13 -6.03 6.88
N ALA A 37 -23.82 -7.06 6.09
CA ALA A 37 -24.00 -8.46 6.52
C ALA A 37 -22.94 -8.92 7.53
N LEU A 38 -21.74 -8.33 7.48
CA LEU A 38 -20.61 -8.63 8.36
C LEU A 38 -20.09 -7.34 8.99
N HIS A 39 -20.32 -7.19 10.29
CA HIS A 39 -19.84 -6.03 11.04
C HIS A 39 -18.30 -6.05 11.13
N PRO A 40 -17.64 -4.89 10.98
CA PRO A 40 -16.20 -4.81 11.18
C PRO A 40 -15.85 -5.14 12.63
N PHE A 41 -14.78 -5.91 12.81
CA PHE A 41 -14.19 -6.12 14.13
C PHE A 41 -13.27 -4.94 14.46
N ILE A 42 -13.65 -4.15 15.46
CA ILE A 42 -12.99 -2.86 15.77
C ILE A 42 -11.98 -3.01 16.92
N ASP A 43 -12.04 -4.09 17.69
CA ASP A 43 -11.15 -4.30 18.83
C ASP A 43 -9.71 -4.58 18.34
N ARG A 44 -8.85 -3.56 18.47
CA ARG A 44 -7.43 -3.63 18.07
C ARG A 44 -6.52 -4.22 19.15
N THR A 45 -7.05 -4.60 20.31
CA THR A 45 -6.22 -5.19 21.38
C THR A 45 -5.54 -6.49 20.95
N LEU A 46 -6.14 -7.24 20.02
CA LEU A 46 -5.54 -8.43 19.41
C LEU A 46 -4.26 -8.15 18.62
N LEU A 47 -4.08 -6.92 18.15
CA LEU A 47 -2.91 -6.48 17.39
C LEU A 47 -1.84 -5.82 18.27
N CYS A 48 -2.00 -5.88 19.60
CA CYS A 48 -1.01 -5.32 20.52
C CYS A 48 0.34 -6.02 20.35
N ALA A 49 1.42 -5.24 20.42
CA ALA A 49 2.76 -5.80 20.46
C ALA A 49 2.94 -6.68 21.70
N ARG A 50 3.84 -7.66 21.62
CA ARG A 50 4.21 -8.46 22.80
C ARG A 50 4.97 -7.59 23.80
N ASP A 51 4.72 -7.85 25.08
CA ASP A 51 5.48 -7.29 26.18
C ASP A 51 6.10 -8.43 27.02
N PRO A 52 7.43 -8.65 26.97
CA PRO A 52 8.42 -7.89 26.22
C PRO A 52 8.41 -8.19 24.69
N PRO A 53 8.93 -7.28 23.84
CA PRO A 53 9.06 -7.52 22.41
C PRO A 53 9.96 -8.73 22.10
N THR A 54 9.51 -9.65 21.25
CA THR A 54 10.30 -10.84 20.84
C THR A 54 10.48 -10.89 19.30
N PRO A 55 11.34 -10.05 18.70
CA PRO A 55 11.59 -10.08 17.26
C PRO A 55 12.25 -11.41 16.86
N LYS A 56 11.74 -12.06 15.82
CA LYS A 56 12.33 -13.32 15.30
C LYS A 56 13.37 -13.09 14.21
N PHE A 57 13.36 -11.92 13.58
CA PHE A 57 14.23 -11.57 12.47
C PHE A 57 14.83 -10.18 12.71
N GLN A 58 16.09 -10.00 12.32
CA GLN A 58 16.75 -8.71 12.36
C GLN A 58 16.29 -7.88 11.15
N HIS A 59 15.23 -7.09 11.32
CA HIS A 59 14.83 -6.12 10.30
C HIS A 59 15.76 -4.90 10.38
N ILE A 60 16.08 -4.28 9.24
CA ILE A 60 16.98 -3.12 9.17
C ILE A 60 16.48 -1.96 10.06
N ASP A 61 15.16 -1.86 10.19
CA ASP A 61 14.47 -0.83 10.98
C ASP A 61 14.41 -1.13 12.49
N THR A 62 14.65 -2.38 12.91
CA THR A 62 14.71 -2.75 14.34
C THR A 62 16.01 -2.31 15.01
N GLN A 63 16.99 -1.85 14.23
CA GLN A 63 18.28 -1.36 14.71
C GLN A 63 18.17 0.13 15.01
N TRP A 64 17.26 0.53 15.90
CA TRP A 64 17.19 1.93 16.34
C TRP A 64 18.40 2.24 17.24
N SER A 65 19.55 2.57 16.64
CA SER A 65 20.75 3.02 17.33
C SER A 65 20.67 4.52 17.64
N GLY A 66 19.61 4.98 18.31
CA GLY A 66 19.48 6.31 18.96
C GLY A 66 19.63 7.59 18.12
N ASN A 67 20.28 7.58 16.95
CA ASN A 67 20.94 8.73 16.38
C ASN A 67 20.85 8.82 14.84
N THR A 68 19.80 8.30 14.20
CA THR A 68 19.56 8.61 12.77
C THR A 68 18.07 8.53 12.43
N CYS A 69 17.29 9.48 12.95
CA CYS A 69 16.10 9.93 12.24
C CYS A 69 16.31 11.41 11.88
N LYS A 70 17.20 11.66 10.93
CA LYS A 70 16.98 12.82 10.06
C LYS A 70 15.87 12.42 9.09
N TRP A 71 14.63 12.52 9.54
CA TRP A 71 13.60 12.93 8.61
C TRP A 71 14.01 14.34 8.23
N GLU A 72 14.72 14.50 7.11
CA GLU A 72 14.70 15.81 6.46
C GLU A 72 13.22 16.12 6.32
N LEU A 73 12.76 17.17 7.01
CA LEU A 73 11.43 17.69 6.80
C LEU A 73 11.40 18.04 5.32
N PHE A 74 10.87 17.14 4.49
CA PHE A 74 10.54 17.44 3.12
C PHE A 74 9.49 18.54 3.21
N THR A 75 9.93 19.78 3.12
CA THR A 75 9.08 20.97 3.05
C THR A 75 8.27 20.98 1.76
N SER A 76 8.72 20.21 0.77
CA SER A 76 8.01 19.90 -0.46
C SER A 76 8.43 18.53 -0.99
N TRP A 77 7.48 17.74 -1.46
CA TRP A 77 7.76 16.55 -2.26
C TRP A 77 8.34 16.98 -3.62
N PRO A 78 9.37 16.28 -4.15
CA PRO A 78 9.84 16.55 -5.51
C PRO A 78 8.71 16.34 -6.52
N PRO A 79 8.73 17.01 -7.68
CA PRO A 79 7.71 16.82 -8.72
C PRO A 79 7.65 15.34 -9.11
N ALA A 80 6.51 14.71 -8.81
CA ALA A 80 6.22 13.33 -9.19
C ALA A 80 5.14 13.33 -10.27
N SER A 81 5.31 12.47 -11.27
CA SER A 81 4.29 12.19 -12.27
C SER A 81 3.73 10.79 -12.06
N ASN A 82 2.42 10.66 -12.18
CA ASN A 82 1.71 9.39 -12.05
C ASN A 82 1.28 8.93 -13.45
N SER A 83 1.54 7.67 -13.77
CA SER A 83 1.14 7.02 -15.02
C SER A 83 0.47 5.68 -14.72
N ILE A 84 -0.57 5.34 -15.51
CA ILE A 84 -1.28 4.08 -15.41
C ILE A 84 -0.76 3.17 -16.52
N TYR A 85 -0.24 2.00 -16.13
CA TYR A 85 0.21 0.97 -17.05
C TYR A 85 -0.77 -0.20 -17.04
N MET A 86 -1.33 -0.53 -18.20
CA MET A 86 -2.21 -1.68 -18.35
C MET A 86 -1.37 -2.93 -18.58
N ILE A 87 -1.51 -3.92 -17.69
CA ILE A 87 -0.88 -5.23 -17.84
C ILE A 87 -1.94 -6.23 -18.32
N SER A 88 -1.70 -6.85 -19.47
CA SER A 88 -2.63 -7.83 -20.05
C SER A 88 -2.57 -9.16 -19.30
N LYS A 89 -3.65 -9.94 -19.37
CA LYS A 89 -3.69 -11.31 -18.84
C LYS A 89 -2.58 -12.20 -19.41
N GLN A 90 -2.18 -11.98 -20.66
CA GLN A 90 -1.09 -12.74 -21.28
C GLN A 90 0.27 -12.33 -20.72
N GLN A 91 0.50 -11.03 -20.49
CA GLN A 91 1.73 -10.53 -19.86
C GLN A 91 1.90 -11.08 -18.44
N CYS A 92 0.84 -11.05 -17.61
CA CYS A 92 0.89 -11.65 -16.26
C CYS A 92 1.19 -13.15 -16.31
N ARG A 93 0.55 -13.90 -17.20
CA ARG A 93 0.81 -15.35 -17.33
C ARG A 93 2.22 -15.64 -17.80
N HIS A 94 2.74 -14.83 -18.74
CA HIS A 94 4.10 -14.97 -19.21
C HIS A 94 5.09 -14.77 -18.06
N THR A 95 4.93 -13.72 -17.23
CA THR A 95 5.83 -13.45 -16.11
C THR A 95 5.79 -14.51 -15.01
N CYS A 96 4.63 -15.12 -14.74
CA CYS A 96 4.54 -16.26 -13.81
C CYS A 96 5.32 -17.49 -14.27
N ASN A 97 5.56 -17.63 -15.58
CA ASN A 97 6.28 -18.76 -16.17
C ASN A 97 7.77 -18.46 -16.40
N ILE A 98 8.24 -17.28 -16.00
CA ILE A 98 9.65 -16.91 -16.12
C ILE A 98 10.44 -17.64 -15.00
N PRO A 99 11.47 -18.44 -15.32
CA PRO A 99 12.27 -19.10 -14.31
C PRO A 99 13.06 -18.07 -13.49
N PRO A 100 13.26 -18.31 -12.18
CA PRO A 100 13.85 -17.33 -11.25
C PRO A 100 15.26 -16.85 -11.64
N ASN A 101 15.95 -17.57 -12.53
CA ASN A 101 17.31 -17.27 -12.95
C ASN A 101 17.41 -16.53 -14.30
N SER A 102 16.29 -16.09 -14.89
CA SER A 102 16.32 -15.46 -16.23
C SER A 102 16.68 -13.98 -16.24
N CYS A 103 16.86 -13.36 -15.06
CA CYS A 103 17.05 -11.91 -14.93
C CYS A 103 18.51 -11.58 -14.61
N THR A 104 19.44 -11.93 -15.51
CA THR A 104 20.88 -11.73 -15.31
C THR A 104 21.48 -10.51 -16.02
N GLU A 105 20.75 -9.80 -16.89
CA GLU A 105 21.38 -8.82 -17.81
C GLU A 105 20.75 -7.41 -17.87
N ARG A 106 20.32 -6.82 -16.75
CA ARG A 106 19.89 -5.40 -16.77
C ARG A 106 20.40 -4.50 -15.65
N ARG A 107 21.47 -4.89 -14.95
CA ARG A 107 22.15 -4.02 -13.97
C ARG A 107 23.34 -3.23 -14.52
N GLN A 108 23.81 -3.50 -15.75
CA GLN A 108 25.01 -2.84 -16.30
C GLN A 108 24.75 -1.59 -17.15
N GLN A 109 23.49 -1.16 -17.34
CA GLN A 109 23.20 0.07 -18.12
C GLN A 109 22.83 1.29 -17.27
N MET A 110 23.01 1.23 -15.95
CA MET A 110 22.85 2.39 -15.05
C MET A 110 24.06 2.54 -14.12
N GLN A 111 25.26 2.50 -14.68
CA GLN A 111 26.49 3.03 -14.10
C GLN A 111 27.16 3.94 -15.12
#